data_AF-A0A1V3IUB2-F1
#
_entry.id   AF-A0A1V3IUB2-F1
#
_cell.length_a   1.000
_cell.length_b   1.000
_cell.length_c   1.000
_cell.angle_alpha   90.00
_cell.angle_beta   90.00
_cell.angle_gamma   90.00
#
_symmetry.space_group_name_H-M   'P 1'
#
loop_
_entity.id
_entity.type
_entity.pdbx_description
1 polymer ?
#
loop_
_entity_poly.entity_id
_entity_poly.type
_entity_poly.pdbx_seq_one_letter_code
_entity_poly.pdbx_strand_id
1 'polypeptide(L)'
;MNLNVENWKPFKIGNLFSLFQNGKANQGLLQDGLDCFYVGAKKDDNGVMFTCKRDEELIQKGNCIIFICNGEGSVGFSNYMDVDFIGTTDIVAAYNSILNENIGTFLATVFSKERPKYSF
;
A
#
# COMPACT_ATOMS: atom_id res chain seq x y z
N MET A 1 -18.00 -19.78 11.71
CA MET A 1 -16.87 -19.44 12.60
C MET A 1 -17.40 -18.46 13.63
N ASN A 2 -17.29 -18.77 14.94
CA ASN A 2 -17.71 -17.85 16.00
C ASN A 2 -16.46 -17.16 16.54
N LEU A 3 -16.32 -15.86 16.26
CA LEU A 3 -15.27 -15.03 16.83
C LEU A 3 -15.69 -14.59 18.24
N ASN A 4 -14.86 -14.86 19.26
CA ASN A 4 -15.07 -14.27 20.58
C ASN A 4 -14.61 -12.80 20.54
N VAL A 5 -15.58 -11.90 20.60
CA VAL A 5 -15.36 -10.45 20.49
C VAL A 5 -15.56 -9.69 21.81
N GLU A 6 -15.82 -10.39 22.92
CA GLU A 6 -16.17 -9.76 24.22
C GLU A 6 -15.12 -8.78 24.73
N ASN A 7 -13.84 -9.02 24.41
CA ASN A 7 -12.71 -8.22 24.86
C ASN A 7 -12.13 -7.30 23.77
N TRP A 8 -12.75 -7.21 22.60
CA TRP A 8 -12.26 -6.33 21.54
C TRP A 8 -12.41 -4.87 21.94
N LYS A 9 -11.36 -4.08 21.70
CA LYS A 9 -11.32 -2.65 22.02
C LYS A 9 -11.00 -1.86 20.75
N PRO A 10 -11.52 -0.63 20.62
CA PRO A 10 -11.10 0.25 19.55
C PRO A 10 -9.60 0.54 19.66
N PHE A 11 -8.93 0.57 18.52
CA PHE A 11 -7.52 0.93 18.42
C PHE A 11 -7.32 1.84 17.20
N LYS A 12 -6.21 2.58 17.18
CA LYS A 12 -5.82 3.39 16.03
C LYS A 12 -5.06 2.52 15.04
N ILE A 13 -5.45 2.53 13.76
CA ILE A 13 -4.73 1.82 12.69
C ILE A 13 -3.26 2.24 12.65
N GLY A 14 -2.97 3.52 12.89
CA GLY A 14 -1.59 4.03 12.97
C GLY A 14 -0.72 3.34 14.02
N ASN A 15 -1.30 2.76 15.07
CA ASN A 15 -0.56 2.01 16.08
C ASN A 15 -0.15 0.61 15.61
N LEU A 16 -0.71 0.12 14.50
CA LEU A 16 -0.30 -1.14 13.91
C LEU A 16 1.02 -1.01 13.16
N PHE A 17 1.46 0.17 12.76
CA PHE A 17 2.63 0.31 11.88
C PHE A 17 3.78 1.02 12.60
N SER A 18 4.98 0.52 12.40
CA SER A 18 6.20 1.10 12.97
C SER A 18 6.81 2.19 12.09
N LEU A 19 6.45 2.23 10.80
CA LEU A 19 7.02 3.14 9.82
C LEU A 19 6.00 3.45 8.73
N PHE A 20 5.97 4.72 8.31
CA PHE A 20 5.25 5.19 7.13
C PHE A 20 6.25 5.86 6.18
N GLN A 21 6.17 5.55 4.89
CA GLN A 21 7.01 6.15 3.86
C GLN A 21 6.13 6.58 2.69
N ASN A 22 6.20 7.87 2.34
CA ASN A 22 5.59 8.35 1.10
C ASN A 22 6.36 7.78 -0.10
N GLY A 23 5.65 7.48 -1.18
CA GLY A 23 6.32 7.24 -2.45
C GLY A 23 7.01 8.51 -2.96
N LYS A 24 8.00 8.31 -3.82
CA LYS A 24 8.99 9.34 -4.17
C LYS A 24 9.05 9.65 -5.66
N ALA A 25 8.53 8.76 -6.49
CA ALA A 25 8.76 8.81 -7.91
C ALA A 25 7.60 9.47 -8.66
N ASN A 26 7.97 10.11 -9.76
CA ASN A 26 7.07 10.51 -10.83
C ASN A 26 7.49 9.75 -12.08
N GLN A 27 6.55 9.49 -13.00
CA GLN A 27 6.83 8.67 -14.19
C GLN A 27 8.02 9.18 -15.02
N GLY A 28 8.21 10.51 -15.10
CA GLY A 28 9.33 11.12 -15.84
C GLY A 28 10.73 10.89 -15.22
N LEU A 29 10.82 10.36 -14.00
CA LEU A 29 12.10 10.01 -13.36
C LEU A 29 12.57 8.58 -13.72
N LEU A 30 11.70 7.78 -14.33
CA LEU A 30 11.93 6.34 -14.50
C LEU A 30 12.51 6.04 -15.88
N GLN A 31 13.44 5.08 -15.89
CA GLN A 31 13.97 4.51 -17.12
C GLN A 31 13.20 3.24 -17.47
N ASP A 32 13.01 2.99 -18.76
CA ASP A 32 12.40 1.76 -19.26
C ASP A 32 13.19 0.53 -18.77
N GLY A 33 12.47 -0.50 -18.35
CA GLY A 33 13.05 -1.73 -17.83
C GLY A 33 12.00 -2.71 -17.33
N LEU A 34 12.45 -3.90 -16.93
CA LEU A 34 11.58 -5.00 -16.46
C LEU A 34 11.93 -5.44 -15.02
N ASP A 35 12.79 -4.68 -14.33
CA ASP A 35 13.39 -5.12 -13.06
C ASP A 35 12.50 -4.87 -11.84
N CYS A 36 11.61 -3.86 -11.93
CA CYS A 36 10.81 -3.40 -10.80
C CYS A 36 9.43 -2.90 -11.26
N PHE A 37 8.43 -3.06 -10.40
CA PHE A 37 7.11 -2.45 -10.61
C PHE A 37 7.13 -0.98 -10.22
N TYR A 38 6.52 -0.15 -11.06
CA TYR A 38 6.08 1.19 -10.69
C TYR A 38 4.62 1.13 -10.25
N VAL A 39 4.35 1.55 -9.03
CA VAL A 39 3.06 1.41 -8.35
C VAL A 39 2.46 2.78 -8.08
N GLY A 40 1.20 2.96 -8.45
CA GLY A 40 0.48 4.21 -8.28
C GLY A 40 -0.82 4.08 -7.52
N ALA A 41 -1.59 5.16 -7.58
CA ALA A 41 -2.88 5.33 -6.93
C ALA A 41 -4.01 4.53 -7.59
N LYS A 42 -3.87 3.20 -7.67
CA LYS A 42 -4.84 2.30 -8.30
C LYS A 42 -5.11 1.09 -7.41
N LYS A 43 -6.39 0.71 -7.29
CA LYS A 43 -6.78 -0.49 -6.55
C LYS A 43 -6.53 -1.78 -7.34
N ASP A 44 -6.88 -1.77 -8.63
CA ASP A 44 -6.76 -2.94 -9.49
C ASP A 44 -5.29 -3.23 -9.84
N ASP A 45 -4.99 -4.47 -10.25
CA ASP A 45 -3.64 -4.95 -10.56
C ASP A 45 -2.62 -4.66 -9.44
N ASN A 46 -3.10 -4.64 -8.19
CA ASN A 46 -2.33 -4.28 -6.99
C ASN A 46 -1.64 -2.91 -7.07
N GLY A 47 -2.15 -2.00 -7.90
CA GLY A 47 -1.60 -0.66 -8.11
C GLY A 47 -0.48 -0.59 -9.15
N VAL A 48 -0.11 -1.70 -9.80
CA VAL A 48 0.94 -1.71 -10.82
C VAL A 48 0.49 -0.89 -12.03
N MET A 49 1.33 0.07 -12.43
CA MET A 49 1.14 0.88 -13.64
C MET A 49 1.93 0.33 -14.82
N PHE A 50 3.22 0.04 -14.62
CA PHE A 50 4.12 -0.56 -15.59
C PHE A 50 5.40 -1.04 -14.87
N THR A 51 6.30 -1.69 -15.60
CA THR A 51 7.63 -2.07 -15.11
C THR A 51 8.68 -1.05 -15.54
N CYS A 52 9.70 -0.85 -14.72
CA CYS A 52 10.80 0.06 -14.98
C CYS A 52 12.12 -0.54 -14.51
N LYS A 53 13.22 0.13 -14.86
CA LYS A 53 14.54 -0.20 -14.33
C LYS A 53 14.57 0.06 -12.82
N ARG A 54 15.27 -0.80 -12.08
CA ARG A 54 15.46 -0.63 -10.64
C ARG A 54 16.33 0.59 -10.33
N ASP A 55 15.87 1.42 -9.40
CA ASP A 55 16.58 2.57 -8.86
C ASP A 55 16.54 2.51 -7.33
N GLU A 56 17.67 2.15 -6.70
CA GLU A 56 17.76 1.95 -5.25
C GLU A 56 17.42 3.20 -4.42
N GLU A 57 17.53 4.41 -4.99
CA GLU A 57 17.16 5.64 -4.28
C GLU A 57 15.63 5.82 -4.19
N LEU A 58 14.91 5.26 -5.16
CA LEU A 58 13.45 5.33 -5.31
C LEU A 58 12.73 4.08 -4.79
N ILE A 59 13.46 2.98 -4.56
CA ILE A 59 12.87 1.73 -4.06
C ILE A 59 12.24 1.92 -2.69
N GLN A 60 11.03 1.38 -2.56
CA GLN A 60 10.34 1.07 -1.33
C GLN A 60 10.37 -0.43 -1.10
N LYS A 61 10.54 -0.83 0.17
CA LYS A 61 10.62 -2.24 0.52
C LYS A 61 9.25 -2.90 0.43
N GLY A 62 9.25 -4.17 0.04
CA GLY A 62 8.06 -5.01 0.07
C GLY A 62 7.61 -5.36 1.49
N ASN A 63 6.70 -6.32 1.58
CA ASN A 63 6.00 -6.73 2.79
C ASN A 63 5.36 -5.55 3.55
N CYS A 64 4.60 -4.71 2.84
CA CYS A 64 3.99 -3.51 3.39
C CYS A 64 2.54 -3.32 2.91
N ILE A 65 1.78 -2.51 3.65
CA ILE A 65 0.48 -2.02 3.19
C ILE A 65 0.67 -0.69 2.49
N ILE A 66 0.14 -0.56 1.27
CA ILE A 66 0.03 0.71 0.57
C ILE A 66 -1.35 1.31 0.85
N PHE A 67 -1.36 2.56 1.31
CA PHE A 67 -2.54 3.42 1.36
C PHE A 67 -2.57 4.34 0.15
N ILE A 68 -3.70 4.36 -0.56
CA ILE A 68 -3.92 5.26 -1.70
C ILE A 68 -4.49 6.57 -1.18
N CYS A 69 -3.70 7.64 -1.24
CA CYS A 69 -4.01 8.93 -0.63
C CYS A 69 -4.53 9.97 -1.64
N ASN A 70 -4.28 9.74 -2.92
CA ASN A 70 -4.74 10.59 -4.02
C ASN A 70 -5.18 9.71 -5.20
N GLY A 71 -5.85 10.26 -6.21
CA GLY A 71 -6.27 9.53 -7.43
C GLY A 71 -7.78 9.32 -7.58
N GLU A 72 -8.32 9.65 -8.76
CA GLU A 72 -9.76 9.57 -9.04
C GLU A 72 -10.29 8.13 -8.86
N GLY A 73 -11.30 7.99 -8.00
CA GLY A 73 -11.97 6.72 -7.73
C GLY A 73 -11.23 5.79 -6.76
N SER A 74 -9.91 5.92 -6.58
CA SER A 74 -9.12 4.98 -5.77
C SER A 74 -8.74 5.46 -4.36
N VAL A 75 -8.96 6.74 -4.02
CA VAL A 75 -8.68 7.26 -2.66
C VAL A 75 -9.35 6.42 -1.58
N GLY A 76 -8.59 6.10 -0.52
CA GLY A 76 -9.07 5.35 0.64
C GLY A 76 -9.06 3.83 0.47
N PHE A 77 -8.65 3.32 -0.70
CA PHE A 77 -8.31 1.91 -0.85
C PHE A 77 -6.92 1.59 -0.30
N SER A 78 -6.69 0.30 -0.06
CA SER A 78 -5.39 -0.22 0.33
C SER A 78 -5.02 -1.49 -0.43
N ASN A 79 -3.72 -1.65 -0.68
CA ASN A 79 -3.10 -2.81 -1.31
C ASN A 79 -2.02 -3.38 -0.38
N TYR A 80 -1.70 -4.66 -0.54
CA TYR A 80 -0.55 -5.28 0.10
C TYR A 80 0.50 -5.56 -0.95
N MET A 81 1.74 -5.13 -0.71
CA MET A 81 2.88 -5.44 -1.58
C MET A 81 3.80 -6.42 -0.87
N ASP A 82 4.01 -7.57 -1.49
CA ASP A 82 4.95 -8.60 -1.07
C ASP A 82 6.38 -8.32 -1.57
N VAL A 83 6.51 -7.71 -2.75
CA VAL A 83 7.79 -7.40 -3.41
C VAL A 83 8.20 -5.92 -3.27
N ASP A 84 9.51 -5.66 -3.40
CA ASP A 84 10.04 -4.30 -3.54
C ASP A 84 9.47 -3.62 -4.78
N PHE A 85 9.19 -2.32 -4.68
CA PHE A 85 8.56 -1.54 -5.75
C PHE A 85 9.03 -0.08 -5.74
N ILE A 86 8.72 0.67 -6.79
CA ILE A 86 8.86 2.13 -6.81
C ILE A 86 7.46 2.74 -6.76
N GLY A 87 7.16 3.53 -5.74
CA GLY A 87 5.84 4.13 -5.55
C GLY A 87 5.73 5.58 -6.02
N THR A 88 4.56 5.95 -6.55
CA THR A 88 4.23 7.36 -6.83
C THR A 88 4.10 8.17 -5.53
N THR A 89 4.19 9.50 -5.63
CA THR A 89 3.93 10.40 -4.49
C THR A 89 2.48 10.36 -3.95
N ASP A 90 1.56 9.69 -4.66
CA ASP A 90 0.14 9.59 -4.30
C ASP A 90 -0.16 8.47 -3.31
N ILE A 91 0.85 7.68 -2.94
CA ILE A 91 0.72 6.53 -2.07
C ILE A 91 1.63 6.60 -0.85
N VAL A 92 1.21 5.94 0.23
CA VAL A 92 1.98 5.80 1.46
C VAL A 92 2.13 4.33 1.80
N ALA A 93 3.37 3.85 1.90
CA ALA A 93 3.69 2.51 2.38
C ALA A 93 3.81 2.49 3.90
N ALA A 94 3.17 1.52 4.55
CA ALA A 94 3.19 1.33 5.99
C ALA A 94 3.69 -0.07 6.34
N TYR A 95 4.63 -0.13 7.29
CA TYR A 95 5.38 -1.34 7.60
C TYR A 95 5.11 -1.83 9.01
N ASN A 96 5.04 -3.15 9.14
CA ASN A 96 4.94 -3.85 10.41
C ASN A 96 5.64 -5.22 10.26
N SER A 97 6.48 -5.59 11.22
CA SER A 97 7.27 -6.83 11.22
C SER A 97 6.45 -8.12 11.26
N ILE A 98 5.18 -8.04 11.68
CA ILE A 98 4.25 -9.16 11.76
C ILE A 98 3.52 -9.38 10.42
N LEU A 99 3.66 -8.47 9.44
CA LEU A 99 3.03 -8.64 8.13
C LEU A 99 3.60 -9.86 7.38
N ASN A 100 2.68 -10.52 6.69
CA ASN A 100 2.91 -11.51 5.65
C ASN A 100 1.74 -11.43 4.67
N GLU A 101 1.77 -12.22 3.61
CA GLU A 101 0.74 -12.22 2.57
C GLU A 101 -0.69 -12.36 3.10
N ASN A 102 -0.91 -13.28 4.03
CA ASN A 102 -2.24 -13.54 4.60
C ASN A 102 -2.73 -12.36 5.47
N ILE A 103 -1.88 -11.90 6.39
CA ILE A 103 -2.22 -10.79 7.29
C ILE A 103 -2.38 -9.50 6.49
N GLY A 104 -1.47 -9.24 5.57
CA GLY A 104 -1.45 -8.04 4.74
C GLY A 104 -2.67 -7.95 3.85
N THR A 105 -3.01 -9.02 3.14
CA THR A 105 -4.20 -9.08 2.28
C THR A 105 -5.49 -8.91 3.08
N PHE A 106 -5.59 -9.54 4.26
CA PHE A 106 -6.72 -9.37 5.17
C PHE A 106 -6.86 -7.91 5.60
N LEU A 107 -5.79 -7.29 6.10
CA LEU A 107 -5.81 -5.90 6.56
C LEU A 107 -6.12 -4.93 5.41
N ALA A 108 -5.51 -5.09 4.24
CA ALA A 108 -5.80 -4.27 3.06
C ALA A 108 -7.28 -4.35 2.65
N THR A 109 -7.88 -5.54 2.77
CA THR A 109 -9.31 -5.75 2.51
C THR A 109 -10.18 -5.01 3.53
N VAL A 110 -9.85 -5.11 4.82
CA VAL A 110 -10.59 -4.43 5.89
C VAL A 110 -10.46 -2.91 5.77
N PHE A 111 -9.26 -2.38 5.58
CA PHE A 111 -9.04 -0.93 5.41
C PHE A 111 -9.76 -0.38 4.19
N SER A 112 -9.81 -1.15 3.09
CA SER A 112 -10.57 -0.77 1.90
C SER A 112 -12.07 -0.60 2.14
N LYS A 113 -12.65 -1.21 3.19
CA LYS A 113 -14.05 -1.00 3.58
C LYS A 113 -14.29 0.36 4.23
N GLU A 114 -13.24 1.01 4.73
CA GLU A 114 -13.31 2.35 5.32
C GLU A 114 -13.32 3.48 4.27
N ARG A 115 -13.13 3.15 2.99
CA ARG A 115 -13.15 4.09 1.85
C ARG A 115 -14.28 5.13 1.88
N PRO A 116 -15.54 4.82 2.25
CA PRO A 116 -16.61 5.82 2.29
C PRO A 116 -16.35 7.03 3.20
N LYS A 117 -15.37 6.95 4.11
CA LYS A 117 -14.94 8.09 4.95
C LYS A 117 -14.02 9.07 4.22
N TYR A 118 -13.40 8.65 3.12
CA TYR A 118 -12.33 9.36 2.44
C TYR A 118 -12.66 9.69 0.98
N SER A 119 -13.75 9.14 0.45
CA SER A 119 -14.28 9.41 -0.90
C SER A 119 -15.66 10.03 -0.75
N PHE A 120 -15.82 11.27 -1.22
CA PHE A 120 -17.07 12.03 -1.26
C PHE A 120 -17.65 12.04 -2.67
#